data_AF-A0A940E0F8-F1
#
_entry.id   AF-A0A940E0F8-F1
#
_cell.length_a   1.000
_cell.length_b   1.000
_cell.length_c   1.000
_cell.angle_alpha   90.00
_cell.angle_beta   90.00
_cell.angle_gamma   90.00
#
_symmetry.space_group_name_H-M   'P 1'
#
loop_
_entity.id
_entity.type
_entity.pdbx_description
1 polymer ?
#
loop_
_entity_poly.entity_id
_entity_poly.type
_entity_poly.pdbx_seq_one_letter_code
_entity_poly.pdbx_strand_id
1 'polypeptide(L)' 'MALLCYLVTALLLFLIGDVFDIDWLQLHKETYFRDGSLKEISASVIPCILALPVYFLVSYKMKKV' A
#
# COMPACT_ATOMS: atom_id res chain seq x y z
N MET A 1 1.09 -4.99 -18.66
CA MET A 1 2.17 -4.16 -18.11
C MET A 1 1.68 -3.13 -17.09
N ALA A 2 0.71 -2.27 -17.40
CA ALA A 2 0.24 -1.25 -16.45
C ALA A 2 -0.24 -1.79 -15.10
N LEU A 3 -0.99 -2.91 -15.11
CA LEU A 3 -1.50 -3.54 -13.88
C LEU A 3 -0.38 -4.12 -13.00
N LEU A 4 0.69 -4.65 -13.63
CA LEU A 4 1.87 -5.13 -12.91
C LEU A 4 2.63 -3.96 -12.27
N CYS A 5 2.84 -2.86 -12.99
CA CYS A 5 3.47 -1.66 -12.43
C CYS A 5 2.66 -1.11 -11.23
N TYR A 6 1.33 -1.08 -11.35
CA TYR A 6 0.45 -0.68 -10.26
C TYR A 6 0.64 -1.58 -9.03
N LEU A 7 0.57 -2.90 -9.21
CA LEU A 7 0.74 -3.88 -8.12
C LEU A 7 2.09 -3.74 -7.44
N VAL A 8 3.18 -3.64 -8.20
CA VAL A 8 4.54 -3.47 -7.67
C VAL A 8 4.67 -2.16 -6.90
N THR A 9 4.07 -1.08 -7.38
CA THR A 9 4.11 0.23 -6.70
C THR A 9 3.33 0.17 -5.38
N ALA A 10 2.15 -0.45 -5.36
CA ALA A 10 1.38 -0.63 -4.14
C ALA A 10 2.14 -1.49 -3.11
N LEU A 11 2.77 -2.59 -3.56
CA LEU A 11 3.61 -3.45 -2.71
C LEU A 11 4.80 -2.70 -2.11
N LEU A 12 5.48 -1.86 -2.90
CA LEU A 12 6.58 -1.03 -2.41
C LEU A 12 6.11 -0.04 -1.34
N LEU A 13 4.95 0.58 -1.54
CA LEU A 13 4.37 1.49 -0.55
C LEU A 13 4.03 0.76 0.76
N PHE A 14 3.46 -0.44 0.68
CA PHE A 14 3.25 -1.28 1.86
C PHE A 14 4.56 -1.61 2.58
N LEU A 15 5.60 -1.98 1.84
CA LEU A 15 6.91 -2.32 2.40
C LEU A 15 7.57 -1.11 3.08
N ILE A 16 7.46 0.08 2.48
CA ILE A 16 7.94 1.33 3.07
C ILE A 16 7.14 1.64 4.34
N GLY A 17 5.83 1.42 4.33
CA GLY A 17 5.00 1.60 5.52
C GLY A 17 5.42 0.72 6.69
N ASP A 18 5.78 -0.52 6.39
CA ASP A 18 6.28 -1.48 7.36
C ASP A 18 7.67 -1.06 7.91
N VAL A 19 8.62 -0.77 7.02
CA VAL A 19 10.02 -0.41 7.40
C VAL A 19 10.10 0.89 8.20
N PHE A 20 9.28 1.88 7.87
CA PHE A 20 9.31 3.20 8.51
C PHE A 20 8.27 3.37 9.62
N ASP A 21 7.58 2.29 10.00
CA ASP A 21 6.52 2.27 11.03
C ASP A 21 5.44 3.34 10.78
N ILE A 22 5.00 3.43 9.52
CA ILE A 22 4.05 4.43 9.07
C ILE A 22 2.65 3.82 9.02
N ASP A 23 1.87 4.06 10.07
CA ASP A 23 0.55 3.46 10.34
C ASP A 23 -0.42 3.38 9.15
N TRP A 24 -0.63 4.51 8.48
CA TRP A 24 -1.52 4.63 7.32
C TRP A 24 -0.98 4.00 6.03
N LEU A 25 0.23 3.46 6.02
CA LEU A 25 0.86 2.85 4.86
C LEU A 25 1.08 1.34 5.04
N GLN A 26 0.83 0.82 6.26
CA GLN A 26 0.90 -0.60 6.57
C GLN A 26 -0.37 -1.35 6.13
N LEU A 27 -0.18 -2.57 5.63
CA LEU A 27 -1.29 -3.45 5.25
C LEU A 27 -2.03 -3.98 6.48
N HIS A 28 -1.30 -4.23 7.55
CA HIS A 28 -1.79 -4.88 8.75
C HIS A 28 -1.02 -4.34 9.95
N LYS A 29 -1.70 -3.53 10.77
CA LYS A 29 -1.19 -3.05 12.03
C LYS A 29 -1.94 -3.74 13.16
N GLU A 30 -1.20 -4.48 13.96
CA GLU A 30 -1.71 -5.10 15.18
C GLU A 30 -1.38 -4.19 16.35
N THR A 31 -2.41 -3.64 16.97
CA THR A 31 -2.25 -3.02 18.28
C THR A 31 -2.55 -4.07 19.34
N TYR A 32 -1.66 -4.18 20.32
CA TYR A 32 -1.80 -5.07 21.45
C TYR A 32 -2.12 -4.25 22.70
N PHE A 33 -2.99 -4.79 23.56
CA PHE A 33 -3.13 -4.26 24.91
C PHE A 33 -1.89 -4.60 25.74
N ARG A 34 -1.75 -3.95 26.90
CA ARG A 34 -0.58 -4.05 27.79
C ARG A 34 -0.40 -5.46 28.40
N ASP A 35 -1.48 -6.23 28.42
CA ASP A 35 -1.61 -7.63 28.80
C ASP A 35 -1.32 -8.61 27.65
N GLY A 36 -0.98 -8.11 26.45
CA GLY A 36 -0.63 -8.93 25.29
C GLY A 36 -1.83 -9.43 24.49
N SER A 37 -3.06 -9.07 24.87
CA SER A 37 -4.26 -9.36 24.06
C SER A 37 -4.33 -8.46 22.83
N LEU A 38 -4.83 -9.00 21.71
CA LEU A 38 -4.93 -8.28 20.44
C LEU A 38 -6.07 -7.27 20.54
N LYS A 39 -5.74 -5.98 20.44
CA LYS A 39 -6.66 -4.85 20.65
C LYS A 39 -7.43 -4.52 19.37
N GLU A 40 -6.71 -4.16 18.32
CA GLU A 40 -7.28 -3.80 17.03
C GLU A 40 -6.33 -4.21 15.90
N ILE A 41 -6.94 -4.72 14.83
CA ILE A 41 -6.28 -4.93 13.54
C ILE A 41 -6.74 -3.79 12.63
N SER A 42 -5.80 -2.92 12.25
CA SER A 42 -6.08 -1.85 11.28
C SER A 42 -5.37 -2.16 9.97
N ALA A 43 -6.09 -2.04 8.86
CA ALA A 43 -5.55 -2.23 7.52
C ALA A 43 -5.77 -0.98 6.69
N SER A 44 -4.74 -0.54 5.96
CA SER A 44 -4.84 0.67 5.14
C SER A 44 -4.99 0.38 3.65
N VAL A 45 -5.98 1.05 3.03
CA VAL A 45 -6.20 1.03 1.58
C VAL A 45 -5.45 2.20 0.88
N ILE A 46 -4.84 3.09 1.66
CA ILE A 46 -4.15 4.29 1.15
C ILE A 46 -3.02 3.97 0.16
N PRO A 47 -2.19 2.92 0.36
CA PRO A 47 -1.17 2.53 -0.61
C PRO A 47 -1.72 2.19 -2.00
N CYS A 48 -2.92 1.59 -2.06
CA CYS A 48 -3.61 1.30 -3.32
C CYS A 48 -4.08 2.58 -4.02
N ILE A 49 -4.61 3.53 -3.26
CA ILE A 49 -5.06 4.83 -3.80
C ILE A 49 -3.86 5.64 -4.30
N LEU A 50 -2.75 5.64 -3.56
CA LEU A 50 -1.49 6.30 -3.97
C LEU A 50 -0.86 5.67 -5.22
N ALA A 51 -1.11 4.39 -5.47
CA ALA A 51 -0.62 3.70 -6.67
C ALA A 51 -1.48 3.95 -7.93
N LEU A 52 -2.74 4.40 -7.79
CA LEU A 52 -3.64 4.64 -8.94
C LEU A 52 -3.08 5.60 -10.00
N PRO A 53 -2.45 6.74 -9.65
CA PRO A 53 -1.84 7.63 -10.63
C PRO A 53 -0.81 6.91 -11.51
N VAL A 54 -0.03 5.99 -10.94
CA VAL A 54 0.97 5.21 -11.69
C VAL A 54 0.29 4.33 -12.73
N TYR A 55 -0.83 3.69 -12.38
CA TYR A 55 -1.64 2.91 -13.32
C TYR A 55 -2.13 3.76 -14.50
N PHE A 56 -2.68 4.95 -14.22
CA PHE A 56 -3.15 5.89 -15.25
C PHE A 56 -2.01 6.36 -16.14
N LEU A 57 -0.86 6.71 -15.57
CA LEU A 57 0.30 7.23 -16.30
C LEU A 57 0.89 6.17 -17.25
N VAL A 58 1.05 4.93 -16.77
CA VAL A 58 1.54 3.82 -17.58
C VAL A 58 0.51 3.44 -18.64
N SER A 59 -0.78 3.36 -18.30
CA SER A 59 -1.84 3.05 -19.28
C SER A 59 -1.95 4.11 -20.37
N TYR A 60 -1.83 5.39 -20.02
CA TYR A 60 -1.86 6.49 -20.97
C TYR A 60 -0.65 6.47 -21.91
N LYS A 61 0.54 6.21 -21.36
CA LYS A 61 1.76 6.01 -22.17
C LYS A 61 1.62 4.83 -23.12
N MET A 62 1.08 3.69 -22.67
CA MET A 62 0.90 2.52 -23.54
C MET A 62 -0.18 2.70 -24.62
N LYS A 63 -1.18 3.56 -24.41
CA LYS A 63 -2.18 3.90 -25.45
C LYS A 63 -1.63 4.82 -26.55
N LYS A 64 -0.54 5.54 -26.28
CA LYS A 64 0.09 6.49 -27.20
C LYS A 64 1.24 5.88 -28.02
N VAL A 65 1.65 4.64 -27.69
CA VAL A 65 2.64 3.83 -28.42
C VAL A 65 1.88 2.92 -29.38
#